data_AF-A0A8I3A909-F1
#
_entry.id   AF-A0A8I3A909-F1
#
_cell.length_a   1.000
_cell.length_b   1.000
_cell.length_c   1.000
_cell.angle_alpha   90.00
_cell.angle_beta   90.00
_cell.angle_gamma   90.00
#
_symmetry.space_group_name_H-M   'P 1'
#
loop_
_entity.id
_entity.type
_entity.pdbx_description
1 polymer ?
#
loop_
_entity_poly.entity_id
_entity_poly.type
_entity_poly.pdbx_seq_one_letter_code
_entity_poly.pdbx_strand_id
1 'polypeptide(L)'
;MSDSEEEYSYDEDMEVTVEEPPAGVTGLALAEHYFGPLLSPIAATPANWTAYTEHRRGANAEYKNVFHRRKRSISDSIAPIEVELGLENGTLRQCICILDRLVERDDVNPRNADALVRIYSPAAPKYIDVHIKYHCRSRFYEIEWFYSLGYKIYNRISGSPTDYLSPSLNGSPSLWHCRGGWQSICWGFFDDKGNYGPKWHRSEVADMGLHEEGVLDVHEALFGPIETPPRDDADALLAYRRKLVATVRLLFAALGIDYGVACTEDETDERPYDFMLEGLADKWVGIRAACGFQLSSDAEAARRGKEERRY
;
A
#
# COMPACT_ATOMS: atom_id res chain seq x y z
N MET A 1 -2.60 -16.14 -46.45
CA MET A 1 -3.29 -15.67 -45.24
C MET A 1 -2.24 -14.94 -44.45
N SER A 2 -2.26 -13.62 -44.56
CA SER A 2 -1.34 -12.69 -43.91
C SER A 2 -1.86 -12.41 -42.51
N ASP A 3 -1.12 -12.84 -41.50
CA ASP A 3 -1.33 -12.37 -40.13
C ASP A 3 -0.83 -10.92 -40.07
N SER A 4 -1.78 -10.00 -39.93
CA SER A 4 -1.52 -8.61 -39.63
C SER A 4 -1.16 -8.52 -38.14
N GLU A 5 0.12 -8.31 -37.86
CA GLU A 5 0.59 -7.81 -36.57
C GLU A 5 0.02 -6.39 -36.39
N GLU A 6 -0.97 -6.23 -35.52
CA GLU A 6 -1.41 -4.92 -35.06
C GLU A 6 -0.30 -4.32 -34.19
N GLU A 7 0.47 -3.44 -34.81
CA GLU A 7 1.48 -2.60 -34.16
C GLU A 7 0.74 -1.52 -33.34
N TYR A 8 0.51 -1.80 -32.06
CA TYR A 8 -0.11 -0.82 -31.15
C TYR A 8 0.90 0.28 -30.80
N SER A 9 0.68 1.45 -31.38
CA SER A 9 1.32 2.73 -31.09
C SER A 9 1.42 2.97 -29.57
N TYR A 10 2.66 3.06 -29.08
CA TYR A 10 2.93 3.53 -27.73
C TYR A 10 2.58 5.02 -27.65
N ASP A 11 1.64 5.39 -26.77
CA ASP A 11 1.51 6.78 -26.34
C ASP A 11 2.84 7.17 -25.69
N GLU A 12 3.66 7.92 -26.43
CA GLU A 12 4.77 8.66 -25.88
C GLU A 12 4.20 9.60 -24.81
N ASP A 13 4.53 9.35 -23.55
CA ASP A 13 4.32 10.30 -22.46
C ASP A 13 4.96 11.63 -22.87
N MET A 14 4.14 12.56 -23.38
CA MET A 14 4.53 13.94 -23.67
C MET A 14 5.28 14.45 -22.45
N GLU A 15 6.55 14.81 -22.59
CA GLU A 15 7.29 15.52 -21.55
C GLU A 15 6.57 16.83 -21.30
N VAL A 16 5.67 16.84 -20.31
CA VAL A 16 5.14 18.08 -19.75
C VAL A 16 6.29 18.72 -19.01
N THR A 17 7.03 19.58 -19.71
CA THR A 17 8.00 20.48 -19.10
C THR A 17 7.22 21.43 -18.21
N VAL A 18 7.18 21.14 -16.91
CA VAL A 18 6.60 22.06 -15.93
C VAL A 18 7.47 23.32 -15.92
N GLU A 19 6.87 24.45 -16.27
CA GLU A 19 7.53 25.75 -16.31
C GLU A 19 8.15 26.07 -14.94
N GLU A 20 9.33 26.68 -14.92
CA GLU A 20 9.95 27.06 -13.65
C GLU A 20 9.04 28.03 -12.88
N PRO A 21 8.92 27.87 -11.55
CA PRO A 21 8.08 28.74 -10.75
C PRO A 21 8.65 30.17 -10.77
N PRO A 22 7.78 31.19 -10.67
CA PRO A 22 8.22 32.57 -10.53
C PRO A 22 9.22 32.73 -9.38
N ALA A 23 10.19 33.63 -9.55
CA ALA A 23 11.21 33.89 -8.55
C ALA A 23 10.57 34.27 -7.19
N GLY A 24 10.94 33.55 -6.13
CA GLY A 24 10.47 33.80 -4.77
C GLY A 24 9.21 33.02 -4.34
N VAL A 25 8.61 32.21 -5.23
CA VAL A 25 7.54 31.29 -4.84
C VAL A 25 8.10 30.21 -3.91
N THR A 26 7.54 30.11 -2.71
CA THR A 26 7.95 29.16 -1.67
C THR A 26 6.74 28.63 -0.91
N GLY A 27 6.94 27.65 -0.04
CA GLY A 27 5.87 27.12 0.80
C GLY A 27 4.80 26.39 0.01
N LEU A 28 3.56 26.50 0.46
CA LEU A 28 2.41 25.82 -0.13
C LEU A 28 2.23 26.19 -1.61
N ALA A 29 2.41 27.46 -1.96
CA ALA A 29 2.28 27.94 -3.35
C ALA A 29 3.29 27.25 -4.29
N LEU A 30 4.48 26.90 -3.80
CA LEU A 30 5.46 26.15 -4.59
C LEU A 30 5.00 24.70 -4.82
N ALA A 31 4.43 24.07 -3.79
CA ALA A 31 3.89 22.73 -3.91
C ALA A 31 2.73 22.69 -4.93
N GLU A 32 1.82 23.66 -4.85
CA GLU A 32 0.68 23.77 -5.76
C GLU A 32 1.08 24.09 -7.20
N HIS A 33 2.15 24.87 -7.40
CA HIS A 33 2.73 25.12 -8.73
C HIS A 33 3.16 23.82 -9.42
N TYR A 34 3.82 22.91 -8.68
CA TYR A 34 4.37 21.68 -9.27
C TYR A 34 3.39 20.51 -9.31
N PHE A 35 2.45 20.44 -8.36
CA PHE A 35 1.58 19.27 -8.19
C PHE A 35 0.10 19.57 -8.38
N GLY A 36 -0.24 20.80 -8.75
CA GLY A 36 -1.63 21.27 -8.78
C GLY A 36 -2.20 21.51 -7.38
N PRO A 37 -3.50 21.87 -7.29
CA PRO A 37 -4.17 22.05 -6.01
C PRO A 37 -4.02 20.81 -5.12
N LEU A 38 -3.51 21.02 -3.91
CA LEU A 38 -3.37 19.96 -2.93
C LEU A 38 -4.71 19.67 -2.23
N LEU A 39 -4.88 18.44 -1.74
CA LEU A 39 -6.14 17.99 -1.14
C LEU A 39 -6.25 18.53 0.29
N SER A 40 -7.07 19.57 0.50
CA SER A 40 -7.33 20.17 1.81
C SER A 40 -6.04 20.45 2.63
N PRO A 41 -5.17 21.37 2.18
CA PRO A 41 -3.83 21.52 2.73
C PRO A 41 -3.83 21.86 4.23
N ILE A 42 -3.10 21.07 5.01
CA ILE A 42 -2.91 21.27 6.43
C ILE A 42 -1.89 22.38 6.66
N ALA A 43 -2.16 23.22 7.65
CA ALA A 43 -1.26 24.31 8.04
C ALA A 43 0.13 23.79 8.41
N ALA A 44 1.16 24.31 7.73
CA ALA A 44 2.56 24.06 8.02
C ALA A 44 3.40 25.29 7.64
N THR A 45 4.66 25.31 8.07
CA THR A 45 5.56 26.44 7.74
C THR A 45 5.89 26.45 6.24
N PRO A 46 6.17 27.63 5.65
CA PRO A 46 6.67 27.71 4.28
C PRO A 46 7.92 26.83 4.06
N ALA A 47 8.82 26.77 5.05
CA ALA A 47 10.01 25.92 4.97
C ALA A 47 9.67 24.42 4.83
N ASN A 48 8.67 23.93 5.56
CA ASN A 48 8.26 22.52 5.48
C ASN A 48 7.66 22.17 4.11
N TRP A 49 6.81 23.06 3.57
CA TRP A 49 6.22 22.85 2.24
C TRP A 49 7.25 22.98 1.11
N THR A 50 8.21 23.90 1.22
CA THR A 50 9.35 23.97 0.28
C THR A 50 10.15 22.67 0.32
N ALA A 51 10.55 22.21 1.51
CA ALA A 51 11.30 20.96 1.67
C ALA A 51 10.54 19.76 1.11
N TYR A 52 9.23 19.65 1.38
CA TYR A 52 8.37 18.61 0.81
C TYR A 52 8.41 18.63 -0.73
N THR A 53 8.31 19.82 -1.32
CA THR A 53 8.28 19.99 -2.77
C THR A 53 9.60 19.60 -3.41
N GLU A 54 10.71 20.09 -2.87
CA GLU A 54 12.06 19.75 -3.33
C GLU A 54 12.33 18.25 -3.20
N HIS A 55 11.94 17.65 -2.06
CA HIS A 55 12.12 16.24 -1.81
C HIS A 55 11.27 15.37 -2.76
N ARG A 56 9.99 15.69 -2.97
CA ARG A 56 9.12 14.98 -3.92
C ARG A 56 9.63 15.10 -5.35
N ARG A 57 10.07 16.28 -5.77
CA ARG A 57 10.67 16.48 -7.10
C ARG A 57 11.97 15.70 -7.27
N GLY A 58 12.85 15.74 -6.27
CA GLY A 58 14.12 15.01 -6.30
C GLY A 58 13.91 13.50 -6.38
N ALA A 59 13.00 12.95 -5.57
CA ALA A 59 12.66 11.52 -5.63
C ALA A 59 12.07 11.15 -7.00
N ASN A 60 11.12 11.95 -7.51
CA ASN A 60 10.53 11.70 -8.82
C ASN A 60 11.58 11.77 -9.94
N ALA A 61 12.51 12.72 -9.91
CA ALA A 61 13.57 12.84 -10.91
C ALA A 61 14.50 11.62 -10.92
N GLU A 62 14.90 11.14 -9.75
CA GLU A 62 15.78 9.98 -9.61
C GLU A 62 15.10 8.69 -10.10
N TYR A 63 13.86 8.44 -9.67
CA TYR A 63 13.19 7.16 -9.87
C TYR A 63 12.28 7.10 -11.12
N LYS A 64 12.12 8.21 -11.87
CA LYS A 64 11.35 8.25 -13.15
C LYS A 64 11.89 7.23 -14.16
N ASN A 65 13.21 6.98 -14.15
CA ASN A 65 13.88 6.18 -15.17
C ASN A 65 13.95 4.68 -14.88
N VAL A 66 13.71 4.26 -13.63
CA VAL A 66 14.00 2.88 -13.19
C VAL A 66 12.87 1.89 -13.56
N PHE A 67 11.63 2.35 -13.77
CA PHE A 67 10.45 1.46 -13.74
C PHE A 67 9.50 1.52 -14.95
N HIS A 68 10.00 1.85 -16.15
CA HIS A 68 9.22 2.00 -17.40
C HIS A 68 8.25 0.85 -17.74
N ARG A 69 8.38 -0.35 -17.13
CA ARG A 69 7.58 -1.53 -17.50
C ARG A 69 6.37 -1.89 -16.63
N ARG A 70 6.08 -1.28 -15.47
CA ARG A 70 4.89 -1.67 -14.65
C ARG A 70 4.27 -0.55 -13.79
N LYS A 71 4.00 0.62 -14.37
CA LYS A 71 3.09 1.64 -13.79
C LYS A 71 1.61 1.24 -13.87
N ARG A 72 1.25 0.31 -14.76
CA ARG A 72 -0.14 -0.09 -15.00
C ARG A 72 -0.79 -0.70 -13.76
N SER A 73 -0.16 -1.70 -13.13
CA SER A 73 -0.75 -2.38 -11.97
C SER A 73 -1.03 -1.45 -10.79
N ILE A 74 -0.11 -0.54 -10.46
CA ILE A 74 -0.32 0.46 -9.38
C ILE A 74 -1.44 1.42 -9.76
N SER A 75 -1.46 1.90 -11.00
CA SER A 75 -2.51 2.80 -11.48
C SER A 75 -3.88 2.13 -11.44
N ASP A 76 -3.97 0.88 -11.90
CA ASP A 76 -5.19 0.09 -11.92
C ASP A 76 -5.71 -0.16 -10.49
N SER A 77 -4.84 -0.49 -9.53
CA SER A 77 -5.22 -0.68 -8.12
C SER A 77 -5.66 0.62 -7.41
N ILE A 78 -5.18 1.79 -7.85
CA ILE A 78 -5.48 3.08 -7.20
C ILE A 78 -6.74 3.74 -7.74
N ALA A 79 -7.07 3.53 -9.02
CA ALA A 79 -8.24 4.17 -9.65
C ALA A 79 -9.53 3.97 -8.84
N PRO A 80 -9.87 2.75 -8.39
CA PRO A 80 -11.07 2.51 -7.60
C PRO A 80 -11.07 3.28 -6.29
N ILE A 81 -9.91 3.40 -5.64
CA ILE A 81 -9.75 4.13 -4.37
C ILE A 81 -9.98 5.63 -4.58
N GLU A 82 -9.48 6.22 -5.67
CA GLU A 82 -9.74 7.62 -6.02
C GLU A 82 -11.25 7.87 -6.19
N VAL A 83 -11.96 6.98 -6.88
CA VAL A 83 -13.42 7.07 -7.06
C VAL A 83 -14.16 6.96 -5.72
N GLU A 84 -13.79 6.00 -4.86
CA GLU A 84 -14.41 5.82 -3.55
C GLU A 84 -14.22 7.01 -2.61
N LEU A 85 -13.06 7.68 -2.71
CA LEU A 85 -12.77 8.88 -1.94
C LEU A 85 -13.32 10.16 -2.60
N GLY A 86 -13.95 10.07 -3.77
CA GLY A 86 -14.46 11.21 -4.52
C GLY A 86 -13.37 12.15 -5.04
N LEU A 87 -12.20 11.60 -5.35
CA LEU A 87 -11.03 12.33 -5.84
C LEU A 87 -10.99 12.36 -7.37
N GLU A 88 -10.29 13.35 -7.93
CA GLU A 88 -10.01 13.39 -9.36
C GLU A 88 -9.08 12.24 -9.78
N ASN A 89 -9.24 11.77 -11.02
CA ASN A 89 -8.43 10.68 -11.55
C ASN A 89 -6.95 11.08 -11.56
N GLY A 90 -6.12 10.26 -10.92
CA GLY A 90 -4.69 10.45 -10.80
C GLY A 90 -4.24 11.24 -9.58
N THR A 91 -5.13 11.83 -8.77
CA THR A 91 -4.75 12.59 -7.56
C THR A 91 -3.80 11.79 -6.66
N LEU A 92 -4.12 10.52 -6.37
CA LEU A 92 -3.29 9.66 -5.52
C LEU A 92 -2.13 9.04 -6.29
N ARG A 93 -2.32 8.72 -7.58
CA ARG A 93 -1.23 8.14 -8.41
C ARG A 93 -0.03 9.07 -8.51
N GLN A 94 -0.27 10.37 -8.63
CA GLN A 94 0.79 11.40 -8.68
C GLN A 94 1.60 11.48 -7.39
N CYS A 95 1.01 11.07 -6.26
CA CYS A 95 1.65 11.08 -4.95
C CYS A 95 2.61 9.91 -4.73
N ILE A 96 2.67 8.95 -5.64
CA ILE A 96 3.42 7.72 -5.46
C ILE A 96 4.75 7.76 -6.21
N CYS A 97 5.80 7.42 -5.49
CA CYS A 97 7.16 7.31 -6.00
C CYS A 97 7.71 5.92 -5.65
N ILE A 98 8.07 5.12 -6.65
CA ILE A 98 8.65 3.79 -6.43
C ILE A 98 10.14 4.00 -6.15
N LEU A 99 10.62 3.65 -4.96
CA LEU A 99 12.01 3.85 -4.56
C LEU A 99 12.88 2.64 -4.91
N ASP A 100 12.34 1.44 -4.70
CA ASP A 100 12.99 0.18 -5.06
C ASP A 100 11.91 -0.84 -5.46
N ARG A 101 12.20 -1.69 -6.44
CA ARG A 101 11.29 -2.75 -6.86
C ARG A 101 12.06 -3.84 -7.59
N LEU A 102 12.25 -4.96 -6.89
CA LEU A 102 12.66 -6.23 -7.44
C LEU A 102 11.46 -7.17 -7.46
N VAL A 103 11.03 -7.60 -8.64
CA VAL A 103 9.97 -8.61 -8.78
C VAL A 103 10.42 -9.70 -9.75
N GLU A 104 10.63 -10.89 -9.23
CA GLU A 104 10.85 -12.10 -10.02
C GLU A 104 9.52 -12.83 -10.17
N ARG A 105 9.19 -13.30 -11.38
CA ARG A 105 7.95 -14.02 -11.65
C ARG A 105 8.25 -15.44 -12.14
N ASP A 106 7.41 -16.39 -11.71
CA ASP A 106 7.25 -17.69 -12.37
C ASP A 106 5.96 -17.61 -13.19
N ASP A 107 6.09 -17.62 -14.53
CA ASP A 107 5.04 -17.29 -15.49
C ASP A 107 4.36 -15.93 -15.21
N VAL A 108 3.09 -15.94 -14.82
CA VAL A 108 2.31 -14.74 -14.52
C VAL A 108 2.42 -14.30 -13.06
N ASN A 109 2.77 -15.20 -12.14
CA ASN A 109 2.71 -14.94 -10.70
C ASN A 109 4.07 -14.47 -10.15
N PRO A 110 4.10 -13.49 -9.23
CA PRO A 110 5.31 -13.17 -8.47
C PRO A 110 5.78 -14.39 -7.70
N ARG A 111 7.06 -14.70 -7.86
CA ARG A 111 7.80 -15.68 -7.06
C ARG A 111 8.55 -14.99 -5.93
N ASN A 112 9.22 -13.88 -6.24
CA ASN A 112 9.86 -13.02 -5.26
C ASN A 112 9.40 -11.59 -5.51
N ALA A 113 9.08 -10.87 -4.46
CA ALA A 113 8.95 -9.42 -4.52
C ALA A 113 9.66 -8.77 -3.35
N ASP A 114 10.39 -7.71 -3.63
CA ASP A 114 10.99 -6.79 -2.67
C ASP A 114 10.74 -5.40 -3.24
N ALA A 115 9.78 -4.68 -2.66
CA ALA A 115 9.37 -3.39 -3.20
C ALA A 115 9.20 -2.38 -2.09
N LEU A 116 9.72 -1.19 -2.32
CA LEU A 116 9.65 -0.03 -1.45
C LEU A 116 9.07 1.15 -2.23
N VAL A 117 7.99 1.69 -1.71
CA VAL A 117 7.23 2.77 -2.36
C VAL A 117 7.00 3.89 -1.35
N ARG A 118 7.14 5.12 -1.79
CA ARG A 118 6.86 6.33 -1.02
C ARG A 118 5.56 6.96 -1.49
N ILE A 119 4.67 7.21 -0.54
CA ILE A 119 3.40 7.91 -0.73
C ILE A 119 3.56 9.29 -0.11
N TYR A 120 3.63 10.32 -0.95
CA TYR A 120 3.60 11.71 -0.51
C TYR A 120 2.17 12.08 -0.12
N SER A 121 2.01 12.66 1.07
CA SER A 121 0.70 13.13 1.50
C SER A 121 0.18 14.21 0.54
N PRO A 122 -1.05 14.09 0.02
CA PRO A 122 -1.68 15.15 -0.75
C PRO A 122 -2.15 16.32 0.13
N ALA A 123 -2.23 16.15 1.45
CA ALA A 123 -2.76 17.16 2.38
C ALA A 123 -1.69 17.81 3.27
N ALA A 124 -0.54 17.16 3.47
CA ALA A 124 0.47 17.62 4.44
C ALA A 124 1.89 17.51 3.90
N PRO A 125 2.87 18.26 4.43
CA PRO A 125 4.28 18.08 4.10
C PRO A 125 4.85 16.85 4.84
N LYS A 126 4.28 15.69 4.56
CA LYS A 126 4.59 14.37 5.14
C LYS A 126 4.65 13.33 4.01
N TYR A 127 5.24 12.18 4.31
CA TYR A 127 5.16 11.02 3.43
C TYR A 127 5.17 9.72 4.24
N ILE A 128 4.76 8.64 3.60
CA ILE A 128 4.79 7.29 4.15
C ILE A 128 5.61 6.41 3.22
N ASP A 129 6.58 5.69 3.76
CA ASP A 129 7.23 4.61 3.04
C ASP A 129 6.50 3.30 3.34
N VAL A 130 6.21 2.53 2.30
CA VAL A 130 5.51 1.25 2.36
C VAL A 130 6.38 0.20 1.70
N HIS A 131 6.54 -0.93 2.37
CA HIS A 131 7.44 -2.00 1.94
C HIS A 131 6.74 -3.35 1.95
N ILE A 132 7.07 -4.18 0.96
CA ILE A 132 6.74 -5.61 0.94
C ILE A 132 7.97 -6.44 0.66
N LYS A 133 8.13 -7.49 1.46
CA LYS A 133 8.94 -8.65 1.11
C LYS A 133 8.03 -9.85 0.93
N TYR A 134 8.15 -10.54 -0.19
CA TYR A 134 7.32 -11.68 -0.57
C TYR A 134 8.16 -12.78 -1.21
N HIS A 135 7.82 -14.02 -0.89
CA HIS A 135 8.33 -15.21 -1.53
C HIS A 135 7.24 -16.28 -1.63
N CYS A 136 7.11 -16.88 -2.81
CA CYS A 136 6.34 -18.10 -2.99
C CYS A 136 7.01 -18.98 -4.03
N ARG A 137 7.30 -20.22 -3.66
CA ARG A 137 7.87 -21.22 -4.56
C ARG A 137 7.30 -22.60 -4.27
N SER A 138 6.71 -23.20 -5.30
CA SER A 138 6.33 -24.61 -5.25
C SER A 138 7.56 -25.49 -5.47
N ARG A 139 7.68 -26.54 -4.66
CA ARG A 139 8.69 -27.60 -4.76
C ARG A 139 7.99 -28.96 -4.82
N PHE A 140 8.77 -30.03 -5.00
CA PHE A 140 8.23 -31.38 -5.23
C PHE A 140 7.33 -31.88 -4.07
N TYR A 141 7.65 -31.54 -2.82
CA TYR A 141 6.88 -31.96 -1.64
C TYR A 141 6.33 -30.80 -0.80
N GLU A 142 6.74 -29.56 -1.09
CA GLU A 142 6.54 -28.43 -0.18
C GLU A 142 6.25 -27.14 -0.96
N ILE A 143 5.63 -26.18 -0.30
CA ILE A 143 5.50 -24.82 -0.79
C ILE A 143 6.28 -23.93 0.19
N GLU A 144 7.32 -23.28 -0.30
CA GLU A 144 7.97 -22.20 0.42
C GLU A 144 7.11 -20.96 0.26
N TRP A 145 6.64 -20.39 1.35
CA TRP A 145 5.80 -19.20 1.31
C TRP A 145 6.02 -18.34 2.53
N PHE A 146 6.30 -17.06 2.27
CA PHE A 146 6.28 -16.03 3.30
C PHE A 146 6.03 -14.67 2.69
N TYR A 147 5.50 -13.77 3.50
CA TYR A 147 5.42 -12.37 3.17
C TYR A 147 5.41 -11.52 4.44
N SER A 148 5.80 -10.25 4.30
CA SER A 148 5.66 -9.23 5.33
C SER A 148 5.44 -7.88 4.66
N LEU A 149 4.41 -7.16 5.09
CA LEU A 149 4.16 -5.78 4.71
C LEU A 149 4.34 -4.88 5.91
N GLY A 150 4.88 -3.69 5.67
CA GLY A 150 5.05 -2.68 6.69
C GLY A 150 5.05 -1.28 6.11
N TYR A 151 4.94 -0.31 7.02
CA TYR A 151 4.96 1.11 6.69
C TYR A 151 5.80 1.89 7.70
N LYS A 152 6.20 3.09 7.30
CA LYS A 152 6.88 4.06 8.16
C LYS A 152 6.42 5.46 7.82
N ILE A 153 5.92 6.18 8.82
CA ILE A 153 5.44 7.55 8.67
C ILE A 153 6.58 8.53 8.92
N TYR A 154 6.75 9.47 7.99
CA TYR A 154 7.71 10.55 8.09
C TYR A 154 6.98 11.87 8.34
N ASN A 155 6.96 12.27 9.61
CA ASN A 155 6.39 13.55 10.06
C ASN A 155 7.29 14.77 9.78
N ARG A 156 8.51 14.53 9.30
CA ARG A 156 9.47 15.55 8.88
C ARG A 156 10.16 15.09 7.61
N ILE A 157 10.35 16.03 6.69
CA ILE A 157 11.07 15.76 5.44
C ILE A 157 12.55 15.54 5.75
N SER A 158 13.09 14.40 5.30
CA SER A 158 14.51 14.07 5.43
C SER A 158 15.36 14.98 4.55
N GLY A 159 16.64 15.09 4.88
CA GLY A 159 17.56 15.96 4.13
C GLY A 159 17.86 15.49 2.71
N SER A 160 17.69 14.20 2.41
CA SER A 160 17.86 13.65 1.06
C SER A 160 16.59 12.89 0.61
N PRO A 161 16.15 13.08 -0.65
CA PRO A 161 15.03 12.35 -1.23
C PRO A 161 15.31 10.87 -1.49
N THR A 162 16.59 10.49 -1.59
CA THR A 162 17.04 9.10 -1.79
C THR A 162 17.40 8.41 -0.49
N ASP A 163 17.32 9.12 0.65
CA ASP A 163 17.54 8.53 1.95
C ASP A 163 16.28 7.74 2.34
N TYR A 164 16.33 6.44 2.04
CA TYR A 164 15.39 5.47 2.55
C TYR A 164 16.16 4.40 3.31
N LEU A 165 15.63 4.06 4.49
CA LEU A 165 16.16 2.97 5.29
C LEU A 165 15.25 1.77 5.09
N SER A 166 15.64 0.88 4.17
CA SER A 166 14.96 -0.41 4.00
C SER A 166 14.87 -1.11 5.36
N PRO A 167 13.75 -1.79 5.64
CA PRO A 167 13.58 -2.50 6.89
C PRO A 167 14.65 -3.58 7.03
N SER A 168 15.12 -3.82 8.26
CA SER A 168 16.08 -4.89 8.53
C SER A 168 15.36 -6.24 8.46
N LEU A 169 15.62 -7.01 7.41
CA LEU A 169 14.98 -8.32 7.17
C LEU A 169 15.63 -9.47 7.97
N ASN A 170 16.07 -9.20 9.20
CA ASN A 170 16.70 -10.19 10.06
C ASN A 170 15.65 -10.96 10.88
N GLY A 171 15.72 -12.29 10.84
CA GLY A 171 14.81 -13.17 11.57
C GLY A 171 13.55 -13.55 10.76
N SER A 172 12.47 -13.87 11.46
CA SER A 172 11.19 -14.27 10.84
C SER A 172 10.44 -13.10 10.21
N PRO A 173 9.54 -13.34 9.24
CA PRO A 173 8.70 -12.30 8.62
C PRO A 173 7.94 -11.41 9.63
N SER A 174 7.61 -11.95 10.80
CA SER A 174 6.97 -11.23 11.92
C SER A 174 7.84 -10.15 12.59
N LEU A 175 9.14 -10.11 12.30
CA LEU A 175 10.09 -9.17 12.93
C LEU A 175 10.63 -8.11 11.97
N TRP A 176 10.42 -8.26 10.66
CA TRP A 176 11.04 -7.42 9.63
C TRP A 176 10.59 -5.95 9.69
N HIS A 177 9.33 -5.68 10.04
CA HIS A 177 8.74 -4.34 10.08
C HIS A 177 8.47 -3.84 11.50
N CYS A 178 9.34 -4.16 12.47
CA CYS A 178 9.12 -3.85 13.88
C CYS A 178 10.23 -2.98 14.50
N ARG A 179 11.13 -2.40 13.69
CA ARG A 179 12.32 -1.67 14.15
C ARG A 179 12.60 -0.44 13.29
N GLY A 180 13.34 0.53 13.84
CA GLY A 180 13.79 1.70 13.09
C GLY A 180 12.66 2.62 12.60
N GLY A 181 11.54 2.64 13.33
CA GLY A 181 10.32 3.38 12.99
C GLY A 181 9.38 2.67 12.03
N TRP A 182 9.73 1.48 11.53
CA TRP A 182 8.81 0.63 10.77
C TRP A 182 7.75 0.03 11.70
N GLN A 183 6.53 -0.05 11.18
CA GLN A 183 5.37 -0.70 11.77
C GLN A 183 4.84 -1.76 10.80
N SER A 184 4.38 -2.90 11.33
CA SER A 184 3.86 -4.00 10.50
C SER A 184 2.42 -3.74 10.11
N ILE A 185 2.08 -3.98 8.84
CA ILE A 185 0.69 -4.05 8.38
C ILE A 185 0.16 -5.46 8.66
N CYS A 186 0.82 -6.45 8.05
CA CYS A 186 0.53 -7.86 8.21
C CYS A 186 1.70 -8.71 7.71
N TRP A 187 1.72 -9.97 8.11
CA TRP A 187 2.73 -10.93 7.69
C TRP A 187 2.17 -12.35 7.76
N GLY A 188 2.78 -13.27 7.02
CA GLY A 188 2.43 -14.67 7.03
C GLY A 188 3.55 -15.55 6.50
N PHE A 189 3.63 -16.78 6.98
CA PHE A 189 4.54 -17.81 6.49
C PHE A 189 4.04 -19.22 6.85
N PHE A 190 4.53 -20.24 6.16
CA PHE A 190 4.33 -21.63 6.61
C PHE A 190 5.41 -22.01 7.63
N ASP A 191 4.99 -22.49 8.81
CA ASP A 191 5.87 -23.07 9.82
C ASP A 191 6.30 -24.47 9.40
N ASP A 192 7.61 -24.62 9.23
CA ASP A 192 8.28 -25.84 8.78
C ASP A 192 8.88 -26.66 9.94
N LYS A 193 8.62 -26.27 11.20
CA LYS A 193 9.14 -26.96 12.39
C LYS A 193 8.75 -28.44 12.44
N GLY A 194 9.63 -29.29 11.91
CA GLY A 194 9.42 -30.73 11.80
C GLY A 194 8.49 -31.15 10.65
N ASN A 195 8.16 -30.22 9.76
CA ASN A 195 7.12 -30.34 8.74
C ASN A 195 7.73 -30.21 7.33
N TYR A 196 8.34 -31.29 6.84
CA TYR A 196 9.08 -31.30 5.56
C TYR A 196 8.93 -32.63 4.81
N GLY A 197 9.19 -32.60 3.49
CA GLY A 197 9.15 -33.78 2.64
C GLY A 197 7.76 -34.45 2.62
N PRO A 198 7.64 -35.79 2.69
CA PRO A 198 6.36 -36.49 2.65
C PRO A 198 5.38 -36.17 3.80
N LYS A 199 5.84 -35.51 4.87
CA LYS A 199 5.02 -35.08 6.01
C LYS A 199 4.60 -33.61 5.91
N TRP A 200 5.03 -32.93 4.86
CA TRP A 200 4.73 -31.52 4.67
C TRP A 200 3.22 -31.29 4.56
N HIS A 201 2.73 -30.32 5.32
CA HIS A 201 1.37 -29.79 5.26
C HIS A 201 1.39 -28.28 5.53
N ARG A 202 0.31 -27.56 5.21
CA ARG A 202 0.27 -26.09 5.34
C ARG A 202 -0.02 -25.68 6.78
N SER A 203 1.03 -25.49 7.57
CA SER A 203 0.92 -24.89 8.91
C SER A 203 1.13 -23.38 8.84
N GLU A 204 0.09 -22.62 8.49
CA GLU A 204 0.19 -21.15 8.38
C GLU A 204 0.30 -20.46 9.74
N VAL A 205 1.30 -19.59 9.86
CA VAL A 205 1.45 -18.62 10.95
C VAL A 205 1.40 -17.24 10.33
N ALA A 206 0.39 -16.46 10.70
CA ALA A 206 0.15 -15.13 10.17
C ALA A 206 -0.48 -14.24 11.23
N ASP A 207 -0.29 -12.92 11.10
CA ASP A 207 -0.91 -11.93 11.99
C ASP A 207 -1.11 -10.59 11.28
N MET A 208 -2.03 -9.79 11.83
CA MET A 208 -2.31 -8.41 11.44
C MET A 208 -1.66 -7.48 12.45
N GLY A 209 -0.54 -6.87 12.06
CA GLY A 209 0.18 -5.90 12.89
C GLY A 209 -0.45 -4.51 12.90
N LEU A 210 -1.35 -4.23 11.95
CA LEU A 210 -2.09 -2.98 11.88
C LEU A 210 -3.25 -3.00 12.90
N HIS A 211 -3.39 -1.90 13.64
CA HIS A 211 -4.44 -1.70 14.64
C HIS A 211 -5.11 -0.33 14.42
N GLU A 212 -6.18 -0.05 15.16
CA GLU A 212 -6.98 1.17 15.01
C GLU A 212 -6.15 2.45 15.09
N GLU A 213 -5.24 2.56 16.06
CA GLU A 213 -4.38 3.74 16.15
C GLU A 213 -3.46 3.86 14.92
N GLY A 214 -2.95 2.74 14.41
CA GLY A 214 -2.09 2.72 13.23
C GLY A 214 -2.84 3.14 11.96
N VAL A 215 -4.10 2.75 11.79
CA VAL A 215 -4.93 3.20 10.66
C VAL A 215 -5.20 4.70 10.75
N LEU A 216 -5.50 5.21 11.94
CA LEU A 216 -5.72 6.63 12.17
C LEU A 216 -4.45 7.45 11.92
N ASP A 217 -3.30 6.99 12.40
CA ASP A 217 -2.00 7.64 12.17
C ASP A 217 -1.68 7.74 10.67
N VAL A 218 -1.94 6.67 9.90
CA VAL A 218 -1.76 6.66 8.44
C VAL A 218 -2.75 7.62 7.77
N HIS A 219 -4.03 7.58 8.16
CA HIS A 219 -5.04 8.46 7.61
C HIS A 219 -4.68 9.93 7.85
N GLU A 220 -4.31 10.28 9.09
CA GLU A 220 -3.92 11.64 9.44
C GLU A 220 -2.67 12.10 8.68
N ALA A 221 -1.69 11.20 8.50
CA ALA A 221 -0.50 11.52 7.74
C ALA A 221 -0.80 11.84 6.27
N LEU A 222 -1.76 11.15 5.65
CA LEU A 222 -2.09 11.31 4.22
C LEU A 222 -3.16 12.37 3.95
N PHE A 223 -4.23 12.37 4.74
CA PHE A 223 -5.45 13.12 4.47
C PHE A 223 -5.78 14.15 5.55
N GLY A 224 -5.08 14.11 6.68
CA GLY A 224 -5.35 14.97 7.83
C GLY A 224 -6.34 14.37 8.82
N PRO A 225 -6.66 15.12 9.89
CA PRO A 225 -7.46 14.60 10.99
C PRO A 225 -8.86 14.21 10.50
N ILE A 226 -9.35 13.09 11.01
CA ILE A 226 -10.70 12.58 10.75
C ILE A 226 -11.50 12.58 12.05
N GLU A 227 -12.71 13.10 12.00
CA GLU A 227 -13.62 13.10 13.14
C GLU A 227 -14.38 11.77 13.22
N THR A 228 -14.41 11.17 14.41
CA THR A 228 -15.25 10.00 14.66
C THR A 228 -16.71 10.44 14.71
N PRO A 229 -17.59 9.90 13.86
CA PRO A 229 -18.99 10.29 13.85
C PRO A 229 -19.74 9.75 15.09
N PRO A 230 -20.88 10.37 15.44
CA PRO A 230 -21.79 9.85 16.47
C PRO A 230 -22.24 8.41 16.17
N ARG A 231 -22.47 7.62 17.21
CA ARG A 231 -22.81 6.19 17.06
C ARG A 231 -24.21 5.93 16.49
N ASP A 232 -25.08 6.92 16.57
CA ASP A 232 -26.47 6.88 16.12
C ASP A 232 -26.65 7.31 14.65
N ASP A 233 -25.60 7.84 14.01
CA ASP A 233 -25.59 8.17 12.59
C ASP A 233 -24.95 7.02 11.78
N ALA A 234 -25.80 6.11 11.31
CA ALA A 234 -25.37 4.92 10.57
C ALA A 234 -24.67 5.27 9.24
N ASP A 235 -25.14 6.31 8.54
CA ASP A 235 -24.59 6.72 7.24
C ASP A 235 -23.22 7.39 7.42
N ALA A 236 -23.08 8.26 8.42
CA ALA A 236 -21.79 8.86 8.75
C ALA A 236 -20.78 7.82 9.24
N LEU A 237 -21.21 6.84 10.05
CA LEU A 237 -20.37 5.71 10.46
C LEU A 237 -19.91 4.88 9.27
N LEU A 238 -20.79 4.59 8.32
CA LEU A 238 -20.42 3.84 7.11
C LEU A 238 -19.41 4.61 6.27
N ALA A 239 -19.63 5.92 6.05
CA ALA A 239 -18.69 6.78 5.33
C ALA A 239 -17.32 6.83 6.03
N TYR A 240 -17.31 6.92 7.36
CA TYR A 240 -16.09 6.87 8.17
C TYR A 240 -15.33 5.54 7.97
N ARG A 241 -16.02 4.40 8.07
CA ARG A 241 -15.42 3.07 7.84
C ARG A 241 -14.83 2.94 6.45
N ARG A 242 -15.55 3.37 5.42
CA ARG A 242 -15.08 3.35 4.03
C ARG A 242 -13.81 4.17 3.84
N LYS A 243 -13.70 5.35 4.47
CA LYS A 243 -12.47 6.15 4.44
C LYS A 243 -11.28 5.44 5.09
N LEU A 244 -11.48 4.81 6.25
CA LEU A 244 -10.41 4.06 6.92
C LEU A 244 -9.98 2.84 6.10
N VAL A 245 -10.94 2.08 5.56
CA VAL A 245 -10.66 0.94 4.67
C VAL A 245 -9.91 1.37 3.41
N ALA A 246 -10.36 2.44 2.74
CA ALA A 246 -9.68 3.02 1.57
C ALA A 246 -8.25 3.46 1.88
N THR A 247 -8.01 3.95 3.10
CA THR A 247 -6.66 4.33 3.56
C THR A 247 -5.75 3.13 3.67
N VAL A 248 -6.22 2.02 4.28
CA VAL A 248 -5.44 0.79 4.36
C VAL A 248 -5.20 0.24 2.96
N ARG A 249 -6.23 0.18 2.12
CA ARG A 249 -6.14 -0.29 0.72
C ARG A 249 -5.13 0.50 -0.09
N LEU A 250 -5.00 1.81 0.14
CA LEU A 250 -4.00 2.65 -0.53
C LEU A 250 -2.56 2.18 -0.25
N LEU A 251 -2.27 1.68 0.96
CA LEU A 251 -0.95 1.12 1.27
C LEU A 251 -0.65 -0.13 0.43
N PHE A 252 -1.64 -1.00 0.23
CA PHE A 252 -1.51 -2.18 -0.64
C PHE A 252 -1.44 -1.80 -2.12
N ALA A 253 -2.32 -0.91 -2.56
CA ALA A 253 -2.40 -0.45 -3.95
C ALA A 253 -1.11 0.26 -4.39
N ALA A 254 -0.45 0.98 -3.49
CA ALA A 254 0.85 1.59 -3.75
C ALA A 254 1.93 0.56 -4.11
N LEU A 255 1.81 -0.68 -3.61
CA LEU A 255 2.68 -1.81 -3.95
C LEU A 255 2.18 -2.60 -5.19
N GLY A 256 1.07 -2.17 -5.80
CA GLY A 256 0.41 -2.84 -6.91
C GLY A 256 -0.38 -4.08 -6.49
N ILE A 257 -0.85 -4.10 -5.24
CA ILE A 257 -1.70 -5.16 -4.70
C ILE A 257 -3.13 -4.61 -4.66
N ASP A 258 -3.97 -5.09 -5.56
CA ASP A 258 -5.39 -4.74 -5.56
C ASP A 258 -6.14 -5.63 -4.56
N TYR A 259 -6.96 -5.00 -3.73
CA TYR A 259 -7.70 -5.66 -2.67
C TYR A 259 -9.06 -4.97 -2.49
N GLY A 260 -10.15 -5.73 -2.46
CA GLY A 260 -11.48 -5.23 -2.12
C GLY A 260 -11.85 -5.66 -0.69
N VAL A 261 -12.31 -4.73 0.15
CA VAL A 261 -12.71 -5.02 1.54
C VAL A 261 -14.13 -4.50 1.75
N ALA A 262 -15.04 -5.42 2.06
CA ALA A 262 -16.43 -5.12 2.37
C ALA A 262 -16.55 -4.32 3.67
N CYS A 263 -17.35 -3.26 3.62
CA CYS A 263 -17.76 -2.41 4.74
C CYS A 263 -19.18 -2.72 5.23
N THR A 264 -19.94 -3.50 4.46
CA THR A 264 -21.31 -3.93 4.76
C THR A 264 -21.50 -5.42 4.40
N GLU A 265 -22.63 -6.02 4.82
CA GLU A 265 -22.90 -7.45 4.60
C GLU A 265 -23.30 -7.79 3.16
N ASP A 266 -23.75 -6.78 2.39
CA ASP A 266 -24.12 -6.92 0.99
C ASP A 266 -22.92 -6.74 0.04
N GLU A 267 -21.79 -6.27 0.56
CA GLU A 267 -20.52 -6.18 -0.17
C GLU A 267 -19.73 -7.49 -0.04
N THR A 268 -18.80 -7.75 -0.97
CA THR A 268 -17.94 -8.94 -0.96
C THR A 268 -16.48 -8.54 -0.98
N ASP A 269 -15.65 -9.24 -0.21
CA ASP A 269 -14.20 -9.07 -0.22
C ASP A 269 -13.60 -9.61 -1.54
N GLU A 270 -12.64 -8.89 -2.13
CA GLU A 270 -11.92 -9.29 -3.35
C GLU A 270 -10.42 -9.51 -3.07
N ARG A 271 -9.91 -10.69 -3.44
CA ARG A 271 -8.53 -11.10 -3.19
C ARG A 271 -7.57 -10.57 -4.26
N PRO A 272 -6.27 -10.41 -3.95
CA PRO A 272 -5.28 -10.00 -4.93
C PRO A 272 -5.02 -11.20 -5.84
N TYR A 273 -5.13 -11.00 -7.15
CA TYR A 273 -4.86 -12.05 -8.13
C TYR A 273 -3.39 -12.48 -8.13
N ASP A 274 -2.49 -11.49 -8.04
CA ASP A 274 -1.05 -11.73 -8.20
C ASP A 274 -0.39 -12.27 -6.92
N PHE A 275 -0.88 -11.94 -5.72
CA PHE A 275 -0.18 -12.27 -4.48
C PHE A 275 -0.98 -13.24 -3.61
N MET A 276 -0.33 -14.34 -3.23
CA MET A 276 -0.83 -15.19 -2.15
C MET A 276 -0.50 -14.53 -0.80
N LEU A 277 -1.30 -13.58 -0.32
CA LEU A 277 -1.14 -12.94 1.01
C LEU A 277 -1.81 -13.73 2.14
N GLU A 278 -1.97 -15.03 1.90
CA GLU A 278 -3.23 -15.67 2.12
C GLU A 278 -3.03 -17.20 2.04
N GLY A 279 -2.53 -17.88 3.08
CA GLY A 279 -2.31 -19.33 3.02
C GLY A 279 -3.60 -20.19 3.10
N LEU A 280 -4.57 -19.79 3.95
CA LEU A 280 -5.79 -20.53 4.36
C LEU A 280 -6.95 -19.58 4.71
N ALA A 281 -8.21 -19.93 4.48
CA ALA A 281 -9.38 -19.06 4.24
C ALA A 281 -9.76 -17.93 5.24
N ASP A 282 -9.06 -17.73 6.36
CA ASP A 282 -9.31 -16.71 7.39
C ASP A 282 -8.58 -15.42 7.16
N LYS A 283 -9.19 -14.53 6.39
CA LYS A 283 -8.44 -13.36 5.97
C LYS A 283 -9.43 -12.18 5.93
N TRP A 284 -8.96 -11.02 6.38
CA TRP A 284 -9.65 -9.71 6.34
C TRP A 284 -10.58 -9.33 7.48
N VAL A 285 -10.87 -10.24 8.42
CA VAL A 285 -11.38 -9.85 9.75
C VAL A 285 -10.44 -8.82 10.40
N GLY A 286 -9.14 -8.92 10.10
CA GLY A 286 -8.14 -8.02 10.65
C GLY A 286 -8.10 -6.61 10.05
N ILE A 287 -8.41 -6.39 8.76
CA ILE A 287 -8.49 -5.01 8.23
C ILE A 287 -9.71 -4.31 8.80
N ARG A 288 -10.88 -4.96 8.80
CA ARG A 288 -12.09 -4.40 9.43
C ARG A 288 -11.85 -4.10 10.91
N ALA A 289 -11.28 -5.06 11.65
CA ALA A 289 -10.94 -4.86 13.06
C ALA A 289 -9.92 -3.73 13.26
N ALA A 290 -8.90 -3.63 12.40
CA ALA A 290 -7.96 -2.51 12.41
C ALA A 290 -8.63 -1.17 12.04
N CYS A 291 -9.73 -1.18 11.30
CA CYS A 291 -10.55 0.00 11.04
C CYS A 291 -11.64 0.23 12.10
N GLY A 292 -11.62 -0.51 13.23
CA GLY A 292 -12.52 -0.32 14.36
C GLY A 292 -13.93 -0.91 14.18
N PHE A 293 -14.14 -1.84 13.24
CA PHE A 293 -15.46 -2.47 13.06
C PHE A 293 -15.38 -3.95 12.66
N GLN A 294 -16.52 -4.64 12.71
CA GLN A 294 -16.67 -6.03 12.29
C GLN A 294 -18.03 -6.23 11.64
N LEU A 295 -18.09 -7.15 10.68
CA LEU A 295 -19.32 -7.70 10.12
C LEU A 295 -19.73 -8.96 10.90
N SER A 296 -21.00 -9.32 10.87
CA SER A 296 -21.50 -10.56 11.45
C SER A 296 -20.87 -11.80 10.81
N SER A 297 -20.58 -11.74 9.51
CA SER A 297 -19.87 -12.76 8.75
C SER A 297 -18.41 -12.97 9.20
N ASP A 298 -17.79 -11.99 9.86
CA ASP A 298 -16.38 -12.09 10.30
C ASP A 298 -16.16 -13.19 11.34
N ALA A 299 -17.12 -13.40 12.24
CA ALA A 299 -17.01 -14.44 13.27
C ALA A 299 -17.03 -15.85 12.65
N GLU A 300 -17.87 -16.05 11.64
CA GLU A 300 -17.93 -17.31 10.92
C GLU A 300 -16.69 -17.52 10.05
N ALA A 301 -16.24 -16.47 9.36
CA ALA A 301 -14.98 -16.47 8.63
C ALA A 301 -13.87 -16.94 9.58
N ALA A 302 -13.56 -16.19 10.65
CA ALA A 302 -12.50 -16.50 11.62
C ALA A 302 -12.59 -17.89 12.29
N ARG A 303 -13.78 -18.51 12.32
CA ARG A 303 -13.93 -19.89 12.79
C ARG A 303 -13.45 -20.88 11.71
N ARG A 304 -13.85 -20.67 10.46
CA ARG A 304 -13.55 -21.57 9.34
C ARG A 304 -12.05 -21.73 9.11
N GLY A 305 -11.26 -20.66 9.05
CA GLY A 305 -9.82 -20.81 8.82
C GLY A 305 -9.04 -21.21 10.08
N LYS A 306 -9.59 -21.08 11.29
CA LYS A 306 -9.07 -21.80 12.48
C LYS A 306 -9.24 -23.31 12.31
N GLU A 307 -10.33 -23.76 11.68
CA GLU A 307 -10.53 -25.18 11.35
C GLU A 307 -9.56 -25.60 10.24
N GLU A 308 -9.42 -24.82 9.17
CA GLU A 308 -8.47 -25.13 8.09
C GLU A 308 -7.01 -25.16 8.56
N ARG A 309 -6.60 -24.33 9.52
CA ARG A 309 -5.24 -24.37 10.12
C ARG A 309 -4.96 -25.62 10.96
N ARG A 310 -5.99 -26.39 11.34
CA ARG A 310 -5.84 -27.61 12.16
C ARG A 310 -5.68 -28.89 11.31
N TYR A 311 -5.93 -28.81 10.00
CA TYR A 311 -5.89 -29.92 9.06
C TYR A 311 -4.79 -29.74 8.02
#